data_AF-A0A6A2YYR6-F1
#
_entry.id   AF-A0A6A2YYR6-F1
#
_cell.length_a   1.000
_cell.length_b   1.000
_cell.length_c   1.000
_cell.angle_alpha   90.00
_cell.angle_beta   90.00
_cell.angle_gamma   90.00
#
_symmetry.space_group_name_H-M   'P 1'
#
loop_
_entity.id
_entity.type
_entity.pdbx_description
1 polymer ?
#
loop_
_entity_poly.entity_id
_entity_poly.type
_entity_poly.pdbx_seq_one_letter_code
_entity_poly.pdbx_strand_id
1 'polypeptide(L)'
;MHFLFLSDSPFEAILSYRWALLHSWNLDAETTARIQKQFAIFLLHSGGEASPPNLLSQMGSSFVPGNNIEEAVLLLMILLRKVSLKRIEWDPSILDHLSFALSISGDFKALIKQIKELLPGFINHKERYLTRIHNFVPALLMASRICGEKPNLAEEGINFACRALESLENGCKELEGTANLLLGVACSTRSKSVLSDVERVTRQSKALQALESARKISTQKCFVDGEIVVNAALDQTGKWDQGELLHTKAKLQTAQGELKSAVETYSQLLALLQDLRYPSASFEQEIWHDLAHLYISLSQWRDAEICLSKSKAIDSYSADRIHVTGVLYERKCLLKEALEAFQAALDIDPDHVPSMISTACLLRRVSSQCNAVAKSLPMNALRVDRMNPSAWYNLGLLHKAEEEEGVSSMEEAVECWKFYIIHK
;
A
#
# COMPACT_ATOMS: atom_id res chain seq x y z
N MET A 1 -31.43 34.11 17.80
CA MET A 1 -29.99 34.03 17.44
C MET A 1 -29.16 34.74 18.51
N HIS A 2 -29.21 34.28 19.77
CA HIS A 2 -28.43 34.89 20.87
C HIS A 2 -28.15 33.92 22.05
N PHE A 3 -28.02 32.61 21.78
CA PHE A 3 -27.82 31.59 22.83
C PHE A 3 -26.79 30.51 22.47
N LEU A 4 -25.88 30.77 21.53
CA LEU A 4 -25.01 29.71 20.97
C LEU A 4 -23.51 29.91 21.17
N PHE A 5 -23.07 30.77 22.10
CA PHE A 5 -21.63 30.99 22.31
C PHE A 5 -21.12 30.87 23.75
N LEU A 6 -21.94 30.45 24.71
CA LEU A 6 -21.49 30.24 26.09
C LEU A 6 -22.25 29.06 26.74
N SER A 7 -21.97 27.84 26.32
CA SER A 7 -22.28 26.65 27.12
C SER A 7 -21.00 25.85 27.27
N ASP A 8 -20.38 25.94 28.45
CA ASP A 8 -19.14 25.22 28.83
C ASP A 8 -19.34 23.69 28.93
N SER A 9 -20.51 23.17 28.54
CA SER A 9 -20.79 21.74 28.54
C SER A 9 -21.42 21.24 27.22
N PRO A 10 -20.92 20.14 26.63
CA PRO A 10 -21.49 19.55 25.42
C PRO A 10 -22.93 19.06 25.63
N PHE A 11 -23.33 18.80 26.88
CA PHE A 11 -24.66 18.33 27.25
C PHE A 11 -25.75 19.40 27.06
N GLU A 12 -25.49 20.65 27.46
CA GLU A 12 -26.43 21.76 27.30
C GLU A 12 -26.66 22.13 25.82
N ALA A 13 -25.62 22.00 25.00
CA ALA A 13 -25.73 22.18 23.55
C ALA A 13 -26.65 21.13 22.93
N ILE A 14 -26.50 19.86 23.29
CA ILE A 14 -27.36 18.76 22.82
C ILE A 14 -28.82 18.99 23.22
N LEU A 15 -29.07 19.37 24.48
CA LEU A 15 -30.42 19.68 24.95
C LEU A 15 -31.05 20.85 24.18
N SER A 16 -30.27 21.89 23.90
CA SER A 16 -30.74 23.06 23.15
C SER A 16 -31.12 22.71 21.71
N TYR A 17 -30.31 21.90 21.03
CA TYR A 17 -30.63 21.41 19.69
C TYR A 17 -31.86 20.51 19.68
N ARG A 18 -31.97 19.56 20.62
CA ARG A 18 -33.16 18.69 20.76
C ARG A 18 -34.41 19.54 21.04
N TRP A 19 -34.32 20.52 21.94
CA TRP A 19 -35.45 21.39 22.27
C TRP A 19 -35.93 22.20 21.06
N ALA A 20 -35.00 22.73 20.25
CA ALA A 20 -35.31 23.45 19.02
C ALA A 20 -35.96 22.58 17.93
N LEU A 21 -35.65 21.29 17.88
CA LEU A 21 -36.24 20.34 16.91
C LEU A 21 -37.60 19.77 17.35
N LEU A 22 -37.85 19.72 18.66
CA LEU A 22 -39.08 19.14 19.24
C LEU A 22 -40.21 20.15 19.42
N HIS A 23 -39.89 21.41 19.68
CA HIS A 23 -40.91 22.44 19.81
C HIS A 23 -41.29 22.93 18.41
N SER A 24 -42.58 23.01 18.11
CA SER A 24 -43.12 23.48 16.84
C SER A 24 -42.98 25.00 16.73
N TRP A 25 -41.76 25.47 16.57
CA TRP A 25 -41.48 26.83 16.14
C TRP A 25 -41.91 26.92 14.67
N ASN A 26 -42.51 28.03 14.25
CA ASN A 26 -42.97 28.25 12.88
C ASN A 26 -41.77 28.52 11.94
N LEU A 27 -40.77 27.63 11.98
CA LEU A 27 -39.52 27.69 11.24
C LEU A 27 -39.74 27.18 9.83
N ASP A 28 -39.10 27.86 8.88
CA ASP A 28 -39.03 27.42 7.50
C ASP A 28 -38.32 26.06 7.38
N ALA A 29 -38.67 25.32 6.33
CA ALA A 29 -38.15 23.97 6.10
C ALA A 29 -36.62 23.95 5.96
N GLU A 30 -36.04 25.03 5.43
CA GLU A 30 -34.61 25.20 5.21
C GLU A 30 -33.86 25.49 6.52
N THR A 31 -34.36 26.39 7.37
CA THR A 31 -33.79 26.62 8.70
C THR A 31 -33.89 25.38 9.58
N THR A 32 -35.00 24.64 9.50
CA THR A 32 -35.14 23.36 10.21
C THR A 32 -34.09 22.35 9.72
N ALA A 33 -33.86 22.26 8.41
CA ALA A 33 -32.85 21.37 7.85
C ALA A 33 -31.42 21.78 8.24
N ARG A 34 -31.13 23.08 8.28
CA ARG A 34 -29.84 23.62 8.76
C ARG A 34 -29.60 23.27 10.22
N ILE A 35 -30.60 23.40 11.09
CA ILE A 35 -30.50 23.03 12.51
C ILE A 35 -30.29 21.51 12.65
N GLN A 36 -31.03 20.69 11.91
CA GLN A 36 -30.86 19.23 11.90
C GLN A 36 -29.44 18.82 11.46
N LYS A 37 -28.90 19.46 10.43
CA LYS A 37 -27.54 19.19 9.93
C LYS A 37 -26.48 19.59 10.96
N GLN A 38 -26.59 20.80 11.51
CA GLN A 38 -25.64 21.29 12.53
C GLN A 38 -25.68 20.42 13.79
N PHE A 39 -26.86 19.95 14.18
CA PHE A 39 -26.98 19.03 15.30
C PHE A 39 -26.34 17.67 15.01
N ALA A 40 -26.54 17.10 13.82
CA ALA A 40 -25.89 15.85 13.41
C ALA A 40 -24.35 15.99 13.38
N ILE A 41 -23.83 17.10 12.87
CA ILE A 41 -22.38 17.40 12.88
C ILE A 41 -21.87 17.49 14.33
N PHE A 42 -22.60 18.20 15.19
CA PHE A 42 -22.24 18.32 16.59
C PHE A 42 -22.19 16.95 17.28
N LEU A 43 -23.19 16.09 17.07
CA LEU A 43 -23.22 14.73 17.62
C LEU A 43 -22.06 13.86 17.12
N LEU A 44 -21.64 14.01 15.86
CA LEU A 44 -20.55 13.23 15.27
C LEU A 44 -19.15 13.66 15.73
N HIS A 45 -18.96 14.95 16.04
CA HIS A 45 -17.62 15.51 16.31
C HIS A 45 -17.39 15.94 17.76
N SER A 46 -18.42 15.99 18.61
CA SER A 46 -18.30 16.50 19.99
C SER A 46 -17.68 15.52 21.00
N GLY A 47 -17.51 14.23 20.66
CA GLY A 47 -16.79 13.25 21.48
C GLY A 47 -17.40 12.92 22.87
N GLY A 48 -18.55 13.49 23.24
CA GLY A 48 -19.24 13.23 24.50
C GLY A 48 -20.48 12.36 24.30
N GLU A 49 -20.54 11.18 24.92
CA GLU A 49 -21.73 10.31 24.90
C GLU A 49 -22.85 10.93 25.75
N ALA A 50 -23.98 11.24 25.13
CA ALA A 50 -25.18 11.69 25.84
C ALA A 50 -26.33 10.77 25.47
N SER A 51 -26.69 9.85 26.38
CA SER A 51 -27.86 8.99 26.21
C SER A 51 -29.08 9.82 25.81
N PRO A 52 -29.77 9.47 24.70
CA PRO A 52 -30.94 10.23 24.27
C PRO A 52 -32.03 10.18 25.35
N PRO A 53 -32.87 11.22 25.48
CA PRO A 53 -33.94 11.18 26.46
C PRO A 53 -34.92 10.08 26.05
N ASN A 54 -35.49 9.36 27.01
CA ASN A 54 -36.59 8.42 26.78
C ASN A 54 -37.80 9.18 26.20
N LEU A 55 -37.84 9.37 24.87
CA LEU A 55 -38.90 10.03 24.14
C LEU A 55 -39.79 8.99 23.48
N LEU A 56 -40.55 8.29 24.33
CA LEU A 56 -41.60 7.35 23.94
C LEU A 56 -42.80 7.98 23.20
N SER A 57 -42.76 9.24 22.77
CA SER A 57 -43.97 9.94 22.30
C SER A 57 -43.87 10.86 21.09
N GLN A 58 -42.75 11.01 20.39
CA GLN A 58 -42.60 12.16 19.47
C GLN A 58 -42.47 11.94 17.96
N MET A 59 -42.40 10.73 17.43
CA MET A 59 -42.69 10.50 16.01
C MET A 59 -43.22 9.09 15.85
N GLY A 60 -44.29 8.91 15.07
CA GLY A 60 -44.92 7.61 14.78
C GLY A 60 -44.07 6.66 13.93
N SER A 61 -42.80 6.49 14.30
CA SER A 61 -41.86 5.50 13.76
C SER A 61 -41.10 4.89 14.92
N SER A 62 -41.16 3.57 15.04
CA SER A 62 -40.76 2.73 16.17
C SER A 62 -39.24 2.62 16.45
N PHE A 63 -38.43 3.59 15.99
CA PHE A 63 -36.98 3.55 16.14
C PHE A 63 -36.49 4.68 17.05
N VAL A 64 -35.94 4.30 18.20
CA VAL A 64 -35.32 5.18 19.18
C VAL A 64 -33.81 4.97 19.06
N PRO A 65 -33.02 5.98 18.65
CA PRO A 65 -31.56 5.88 18.63
C PRO A 65 -31.00 5.50 20.01
N GLY A 66 -30.06 4.58 20.07
CA GLY A 66 -29.40 4.15 21.32
C GLY A 66 -28.12 4.93 21.66
N ASN A 67 -27.54 5.64 20.69
CA ASN A 67 -26.31 6.41 20.84
C ASN A 67 -26.31 7.67 19.95
N ASN A 68 -25.35 8.58 20.17
CA ASN A 68 -25.23 9.83 19.42
C ASN A 68 -25.04 9.62 17.91
N ILE A 69 -24.39 8.52 17.52
CA ILE A 69 -24.09 8.21 16.12
C ILE A 69 -25.37 7.79 15.39
N GLU A 70 -26.19 6.94 16.01
CA GLU A 70 -27.50 6.52 15.49
C GLU A 70 -28.45 7.71 15.37
N GLU A 71 -28.41 8.66 16.33
CA GLU A 71 -29.20 9.88 16.26
C GLU A 71 -28.73 10.78 15.10
N ALA A 72 -27.42 10.93 14.92
CA ALA A 72 -26.86 11.67 13.79
C ALA A 72 -27.21 11.01 12.44
N VAL A 73 -27.10 9.68 12.33
CA VAL A 73 -27.48 8.92 11.13
C VAL A 73 -28.97 9.12 10.83
N LEU A 74 -29.84 9.02 11.84
CA LEU A 74 -31.28 9.23 11.68
C LEU A 74 -31.59 10.63 11.17
N LEU A 75 -30.97 11.66 11.75
CA LEU A 75 -31.14 13.06 11.32
C LEU A 75 -30.69 13.28 9.87
N LEU A 76 -29.54 12.73 9.48
CA LEU A 76 -29.01 12.81 8.11
C LEU A 76 -29.89 12.02 7.12
N MET A 77 -30.49 10.90 7.54
CA MET A 77 -31.46 10.15 6.75
C MET A 77 -32.78 10.90 6.55
N ILE A 78 -33.27 11.60 7.58
CA ILE A 78 -34.43 12.48 7.47
C ILE A 78 -34.16 13.62 6.49
N LEU A 79 -32.96 14.21 6.52
CA LEU A 79 -32.55 15.24 5.56
C LEU A 79 -32.52 14.69 4.13
N LEU A 80 -31.92 13.52 3.90
CA LEU A 80 -31.91 12.88 2.58
C LEU A 80 -33.32 12.58 2.06
N ARG A 81 -34.23 12.15 2.94
CA ARG A 81 -35.64 11.96 2.58
C ARG A 81 -36.35 13.30 2.27
N LYS A 82 -36.01 14.39 2.94
CA LYS A 82 -36.55 15.72 2.63
C LYS A 82 -36.05 16.23 1.28
N VAL A 83 -34.78 15.97 0.93
CA VAL A 83 -34.21 16.25 -0.41
C VAL A 83 -34.98 15.44 -1.46
N SER A 84 -35.16 14.13 -1.26
CA SER A 84 -35.84 13.28 -2.26
C SER A 84 -37.31 13.68 -2.47
N LEU A 85 -37.96 14.22 -1.44
CA LEU A 85 -39.30 14.82 -1.51
C LEU A 85 -39.32 16.27 -2.02
N LYS A 86 -38.18 16.82 -2.48
CA LYS A 86 -38.01 18.21 -2.96
C LYS A 86 -38.45 19.29 -1.96
N ARG A 87 -38.35 19.01 -0.66
CA ARG A 87 -38.71 19.98 0.41
C ARG A 87 -37.55 20.88 0.80
N ILE A 88 -36.32 20.49 0.49
CA ILE A 88 -35.08 21.22 0.75
C ILE A 88 -34.12 21.05 -0.43
N GLU A 89 -33.19 22.00 -0.60
CA GLU A 89 -32.15 21.91 -1.63
C GLU A 89 -31.12 20.82 -1.33
N TRP A 90 -30.45 20.34 -2.39
CA TRP A 90 -29.39 19.36 -2.27
C TRP A 90 -28.14 19.98 -1.67
N ASP A 91 -27.62 19.36 -0.60
CA ASP A 91 -26.37 19.74 0.03
C ASP A 91 -25.44 18.52 0.08
N PRO A 92 -24.33 18.52 -0.68
CA PRO A 92 -23.36 17.42 -0.71
C PRO A 92 -22.79 17.04 0.66
N SER A 93 -22.69 18.00 1.59
CA SER A 93 -22.13 17.76 2.94
C SER A 93 -22.95 16.74 3.74
N ILE A 94 -24.24 16.56 3.41
CA ILE A 94 -25.10 15.56 4.06
C ILE A 94 -24.57 14.14 3.80
N LEU A 95 -24.12 13.85 2.57
CA LEU A 95 -23.52 12.56 2.24
C LEU A 95 -22.15 12.38 2.88
N ASP A 96 -21.34 13.44 2.97
CA ASP A 96 -20.01 13.37 3.58
C ASP A 96 -20.11 13.04 5.07
N HIS A 97 -20.99 13.74 5.80
CA HIS A 97 -21.23 13.47 7.22
C HIS A 97 -21.90 12.12 7.47
N LEU A 98 -22.80 11.69 6.59
CA LEU A 98 -23.40 10.35 6.69
C LEU A 98 -22.37 9.25 6.41
N SER A 99 -21.49 9.48 5.46
CA SER A 99 -20.37 8.57 5.16
C SER A 99 -19.43 8.47 6.36
N PHE A 100 -19.13 9.60 7.03
CA PHE A 100 -18.37 9.61 8.27
C PHE A 100 -19.10 8.86 9.41
N ALA A 101 -20.39 9.09 9.60
CA ALA A 101 -21.18 8.38 10.62
C ALA A 101 -21.24 6.86 10.38
N LEU A 102 -21.33 6.45 9.12
CA LEU A 102 -21.28 5.05 8.69
C LEU A 102 -19.89 4.42 8.86
N SER A 103 -18.82 5.22 8.80
CA SER A 103 -17.46 4.76 9.09
C SER A 103 -17.28 4.43 10.55
N ILE A 104 -17.89 5.19 11.44
CA ILE A 104 -17.75 4.93 12.87
C ILE A 104 -18.65 3.78 13.32
N SER A 105 -19.86 3.64 12.75
CA SER A 105 -20.88 2.68 13.22
C SER A 105 -20.71 1.21 12.78
N GLY A 106 -19.88 0.91 11.77
CA GLY A 106 -19.56 -0.48 11.39
C GLY A 106 -20.61 -1.25 10.56
N ASP A 107 -21.90 -0.91 10.67
CA ASP A 107 -23.02 -1.60 9.97
C ASP A 107 -23.43 -0.93 8.63
N PHE A 108 -22.47 -0.77 7.73
CA PHE A 108 -22.64 0.01 6.49
C PHE A 108 -23.43 -0.71 5.40
N LYS A 109 -23.40 -2.05 5.31
CA LYS A 109 -23.95 -2.79 4.16
C LYS A 109 -25.47 -2.68 4.03
N ALA A 110 -26.21 -2.76 5.14
CA ALA A 110 -27.66 -2.66 5.15
C ALA A 110 -28.14 -1.22 4.87
N LEU A 111 -27.46 -0.23 5.44
CA LEU A 111 -27.82 1.18 5.27
C LEU A 111 -27.50 1.69 3.85
N ILE A 112 -26.39 1.24 3.25
CA ILE A 112 -26.06 1.58 1.85
C ILE A 112 -27.15 1.12 0.88
N LYS A 113 -27.78 -0.03 1.14
CA LYS A 113 -28.91 -0.51 0.32
C LYS A 113 -30.10 0.45 0.42
N GLN A 114 -30.44 0.90 1.62
CA GLN A 114 -31.51 1.89 1.85
C GLN A 114 -31.19 3.25 1.24
N ILE A 115 -29.94 3.72 1.32
CA ILE A 115 -29.48 4.97 0.71
C ILE A 115 -29.60 4.89 -0.82
N LYS A 116 -29.21 3.77 -1.42
CA LYS A 116 -29.35 3.52 -2.86
C LYS A 116 -30.82 3.53 -3.30
N GLU A 117 -31.72 2.96 -2.49
CA GLU A 117 -33.16 2.94 -2.75
C GLU A 117 -33.83 4.33 -2.60
N LEU A 118 -33.27 5.20 -1.75
CA LEU A 118 -33.78 6.56 -1.51
C LEU A 118 -33.30 7.60 -2.54
N LEU A 119 -32.24 7.31 -3.31
CA LEU A 119 -31.60 8.24 -4.27
C LEU A 119 -31.91 8.06 -5.78
N PRO A 120 -33.01 7.42 -6.24
CA PRO A 120 -33.24 7.29 -7.68
C PRO A 120 -33.84 8.58 -8.25
N GLY A 121 -33.00 9.48 -8.77
CA GLY A 121 -33.45 10.47 -9.76
C GLY A 121 -32.83 11.86 -9.75
N PHE A 122 -32.02 12.24 -8.74
CA PHE A 122 -31.46 13.60 -8.65
C PHE A 122 -29.97 13.72 -8.96
N ILE A 123 -29.24 12.61 -9.02
CA ILE A 123 -27.78 12.63 -9.03
C ILE A 123 -27.27 12.71 -10.47
N ASN A 124 -26.55 13.80 -10.77
CA ASN A 124 -25.94 14.06 -12.07
C ASN A 124 -24.83 13.01 -12.35
N HIS A 125 -24.53 12.73 -13.63
CA HIS A 125 -23.64 11.63 -14.04
C HIS A 125 -22.20 11.71 -13.45
N LYS A 126 -21.76 12.89 -12.98
CA LYS A 126 -20.49 13.10 -12.27
C LYS A 126 -20.50 12.67 -10.80
N GLU A 127 -21.65 12.67 -10.14
CA GLU A 127 -21.80 12.33 -8.71
C GLU A 127 -22.09 10.83 -8.47
N ARG A 128 -22.43 10.08 -9.53
CA ARG A 128 -22.42 8.61 -9.52
C ARG A 128 -21.02 8.01 -9.25
N TYR A 129 -19.96 8.79 -9.48
CA TYR A 129 -18.60 8.40 -9.11
C TYR A 129 -18.31 8.54 -7.61
N LEU A 130 -18.95 9.49 -6.90
CA LEU A 130 -18.80 9.73 -5.46
C LEU A 130 -19.58 8.72 -4.59
N THR A 131 -20.60 8.07 -5.15
CA THR A 131 -21.39 7.00 -4.48
C THR A 131 -20.83 5.60 -4.71
N ARG A 132 -19.75 5.48 -5.50
CA ARG A 132 -18.96 4.24 -5.56
C ARG A 132 -18.10 4.19 -4.31
N ILE A 133 -18.00 3.01 -3.71
CA ILE A 133 -17.31 2.63 -2.46
C ILE A 133 -15.89 3.22 -2.28
N HIS A 134 -15.30 3.79 -3.34
CA HIS A 134 -14.05 4.54 -3.35
C HIS A 134 -13.99 5.81 -2.47
N ASN A 135 -15.11 6.45 -2.14
CA ASN A 135 -15.06 7.68 -1.32
C ASN A 135 -14.85 7.45 0.18
N PHE A 136 -15.05 6.23 0.66
CA PHE A 136 -14.89 5.89 2.07
C PHE A 136 -13.45 5.55 2.44
N VAL A 137 -12.69 5.01 1.48
CA VAL A 137 -11.30 4.59 1.69
C VAL A 137 -10.44 5.79 2.12
N PRO A 138 -10.45 6.97 1.46
CA PRO A 138 -9.68 8.12 1.93
C PRO A 138 -10.04 8.59 3.35
N ALA A 139 -11.33 8.55 3.71
CA ALA A 139 -11.78 8.93 5.05
C ALA A 139 -11.35 7.91 6.13
N LEU A 140 -11.42 6.62 5.83
CA LEU A 140 -10.90 5.55 6.69
C LEU A 140 -9.37 5.63 6.83
N LEU A 141 -8.66 5.96 5.75
CA LEU A 141 -7.21 6.15 5.78
C LEU A 141 -6.84 7.37 6.63
N MET A 142 -7.59 8.47 6.52
CA MET A 142 -7.39 9.64 7.39
C MET A 142 -7.69 9.31 8.86
N ALA A 143 -8.77 8.59 9.16
CA ALA A 143 -9.08 8.13 10.52
C ALA A 143 -7.99 7.19 11.06
N SER A 144 -7.53 6.24 10.23
CA SER A 144 -6.44 5.34 10.56
C SER A 144 -5.14 6.07 10.86
N ARG A 145 -4.81 7.10 10.08
CA ARG A 145 -3.63 7.94 10.31
C ARG A 145 -3.72 8.69 11.63
N ILE A 146 -4.83 9.39 11.89
CA ILE A 146 -5.02 10.19 13.10
C ILE A 146 -5.00 9.30 14.36
N CYS A 147 -5.63 8.11 14.31
CA CYS A 147 -5.68 7.19 15.43
C CYS A 147 -4.37 6.37 15.57
N GLY A 148 -3.72 6.02 14.46
CA GLY A 148 -2.50 5.20 14.42
C GLY A 148 -1.24 5.91 14.92
N GLU A 149 -1.22 7.24 14.91
CA GLU A 149 -0.15 8.06 15.51
C GLU A 149 -0.21 8.08 17.05
N LYS A 150 -1.37 7.76 17.66
CA LYS A 150 -1.58 7.82 19.12
C LYS A 150 -1.54 6.43 19.76
N PRO A 151 -0.69 6.16 20.76
CA PRO A 151 -0.57 4.83 21.39
C PRO A 151 -1.87 4.26 21.98
N ASN A 152 -2.74 5.15 22.48
CA ASN A 152 -4.00 4.80 23.12
C ASN A 152 -5.10 4.45 22.10
N LEU A 153 -5.01 4.98 20.88
CA LEU A 153 -6.00 4.81 19.80
C LEU A 153 -5.46 3.93 18.65
N ALA A 154 -4.24 3.39 18.79
CA ALA A 154 -3.59 2.65 17.72
C ALA A 154 -4.38 1.41 17.27
N GLU A 155 -5.18 0.78 18.16
CA GLU A 155 -6.06 -0.33 17.78
C GLU A 155 -7.22 0.10 16.88
N GLU A 156 -7.79 1.26 17.14
CA GLU A 156 -8.81 1.84 16.26
C GLU A 156 -8.17 2.19 14.91
N GLY A 157 -6.93 2.69 14.93
CA GLY A 157 -6.14 2.93 13.72
C GLY A 157 -5.93 1.67 12.87
N ILE A 158 -5.63 0.53 13.50
CA ILE A 158 -5.53 -0.79 12.87
C ILE A 158 -6.88 -1.19 12.27
N ASN A 159 -7.97 -1.06 13.04
CA ASN A 159 -9.31 -1.42 12.59
C ASN A 159 -9.75 -0.60 11.36
N PHE A 160 -9.50 0.71 11.37
CA PHE A 160 -9.79 1.56 10.22
C PHE A 160 -8.97 1.19 8.97
N ALA A 161 -7.69 0.82 9.12
CA ALA A 161 -6.86 0.37 8.00
C ALA A 161 -7.32 -0.99 7.45
N CYS A 162 -7.65 -1.96 8.30
CA CYS A 162 -8.19 -3.25 7.87
C CYS A 162 -9.52 -3.08 7.11
N ARG A 163 -10.40 -2.22 7.61
CA ARG A 163 -11.66 -1.88 6.94
C ARG A 163 -11.46 -1.16 5.61
N ALA A 164 -10.39 -0.39 5.48
CA ALA A 164 -10.02 0.25 4.22
C ALA A 164 -9.58 -0.82 3.19
N LEU A 165 -8.80 -1.83 3.60
CA LEU A 165 -8.38 -2.95 2.77
C LEU A 165 -9.55 -3.85 2.34
N GLU A 166 -10.46 -4.19 3.25
CA GLU A 166 -11.67 -4.97 2.93
C GLU A 166 -12.58 -4.24 1.93
N SER A 167 -12.57 -2.90 1.97
CA SER A 167 -13.35 -2.06 1.04
C SER A 167 -12.71 -1.92 -0.35
N LEU A 168 -11.48 -2.41 -0.53
CA LEU A 168 -10.67 -2.26 -1.75
C LEU A 168 -10.73 -3.47 -2.70
N GLU A 169 -11.69 -4.39 -2.53
CA GLU A 169 -11.81 -5.71 -3.19
C GLU A 169 -11.71 -5.77 -4.74
N ASN A 170 -11.59 -4.63 -5.46
CA ASN A 170 -11.19 -4.54 -6.88
C ASN A 170 -10.67 -3.12 -7.25
N GLY A 171 -10.02 -2.42 -6.32
CA GLY A 171 -9.76 -0.97 -6.37
C GLY A 171 -8.29 -0.52 -6.53
N CYS A 172 -8.09 0.80 -6.57
CA CYS A 172 -6.82 1.50 -6.83
C CYS A 172 -5.65 0.99 -5.96
N LYS A 173 -4.61 0.45 -6.62
CA LYS A 173 -3.37 -0.06 -6.00
C LYS A 173 -2.71 0.98 -5.07
N GLU A 174 -2.77 2.27 -5.41
CA GLU A 174 -2.17 3.34 -4.60
C GLU A 174 -2.82 3.48 -3.21
N LEU A 175 -4.15 3.33 -3.15
CA LEU A 175 -4.89 3.36 -1.88
C LEU A 175 -4.67 2.08 -1.07
N GLU A 176 -4.49 0.94 -1.74
CA GLU A 176 -4.14 -0.33 -1.11
C GLU A 176 -2.74 -0.29 -0.49
N GLY A 177 -1.77 0.31 -1.19
CA GLY A 177 -0.43 0.58 -0.66
C GLY A 177 -0.48 1.49 0.55
N THR A 178 -1.28 2.56 0.48
CA THR A 178 -1.47 3.52 1.59
C THR A 178 -2.15 2.87 2.80
N ALA A 179 -3.14 2.01 2.58
CA ALA A 179 -3.84 1.28 3.64
C ALA A 179 -2.91 0.31 4.38
N ASN A 180 -2.13 -0.46 3.62
CA ASN A 180 -1.12 -1.37 4.17
C ASN A 180 -0.01 -0.61 4.93
N LEU A 181 0.36 0.59 4.45
CA LEU A 181 1.32 1.46 5.13
C LEU A 181 0.81 1.93 6.50
N LEU A 182 -0.42 2.46 6.55
CA LEU A 182 -1.03 2.93 7.79
C LEU A 182 -1.31 1.79 8.76
N LEU A 183 -1.64 0.60 8.26
CA LEU A 183 -1.76 -0.62 9.07
C LEU A 183 -0.43 -0.98 9.73
N GLY A 184 0.66 -0.93 8.99
CA GLY A 184 2.01 -1.19 9.51
C GLY A 184 2.41 -0.20 10.60
N VAL A 185 2.18 1.10 10.36
CA VAL A 185 2.46 2.18 11.33
C VAL A 185 1.62 2.00 12.60
N ALA A 186 0.31 1.75 12.48
CA ALA A 186 -0.57 1.58 13.63
C ALA A 186 -0.22 0.31 14.45
N CYS A 187 0.11 -0.81 13.78
CA CYS A 187 0.61 -2.02 14.44
C CYS A 187 1.93 -1.77 15.19
N SER A 188 2.85 -1.01 14.60
CA SER A 188 4.13 -0.64 15.24
C SER A 188 3.91 0.24 16.47
N THR A 189 3.08 1.28 16.36
CA THR A 189 2.74 2.15 17.49
C THR A 189 2.07 1.38 18.62
N ARG A 190 1.19 0.42 18.30
CA ARG A 190 0.55 -0.45 19.29
C ARG A 190 1.52 -1.42 19.95
N SER A 191 2.50 -1.93 19.23
CA SER A 191 3.53 -2.84 19.80
C SER A 191 4.31 -2.19 20.96
N LYS A 192 4.45 -0.86 20.94
CA LYS A 192 5.11 -0.09 22.00
C LYS A 192 4.30 0.07 23.28
N SER A 193 2.97 0.03 23.19
CA SER A 193 2.09 0.21 24.36
C SER A 193 1.74 -1.11 25.06
N VAL A 194 2.13 -2.23 24.48
CA VAL A 194 1.84 -3.57 24.97
C VAL A 194 2.98 -4.06 25.88
N LEU A 195 2.62 -4.54 27.08
CA LEU A 195 3.57 -4.99 28.10
C LEU A 195 4.00 -6.46 27.92
N SER A 196 3.32 -7.23 27.07
CA SER A 196 3.58 -8.66 26.83
C SER A 196 4.52 -8.85 25.64
N ASP A 197 5.63 -9.56 25.85
CA ASP A 197 6.63 -9.85 24.80
C ASP A 197 6.04 -10.69 23.65
N VAL A 198 5.12 -11.61 23.94
CA VAL A 198 4.47 -12.46 22.92
C VAL A 198 3.55 -11.63 22.02
N GLU A 199 2.78 -10.71 22.60
CA GLU A 199 1.90 -9.82 21.85
C GLU A 199 2.69 -8.75 21.08
N ARG A 200 3.84 -8.33 21.60
CA ARG A 200 4.76 -7.42 20.91
C ARG A 200 5.32 -8.06 19.64
N VAL A 201 5.85 -9.27 19.72
CA VAL A 201 6.42 -10.00 18.57
C VAL A 201 5.35 -10.28 17.50
N THR A 202 4.15 -10.70 17.90
CA THR A 202 3.05 -10.97 16.95
C THR A 202 2.52 -9.71 16.27
N ARG A 203 2.52 -8.56 16.96
CA ARG A 203 2.16 -7.28 16.32
C ARG A 203 3.27 -6.72 15.43
N GLN A 204 4.54 -6.93 15.80
CA GLN A 204 5.68 -6.58 14.96
C GLN A 204 5.71 -7.43 13.68
N SER A 205 5.40 -8.73 13.74
CA SER A 205 5.32 -9.57 12.53
C SER A 205 4.16 -9.16 11.62
N LYS A 206 2.99 -8.82 12.18
CA LYS A 206 1.87 -8.24 11.41
C LYS A 206 2.22 -6.89 10.79
N ALA A 207 2.95 -6.03 11.50
CA ALA A 207 3.43 -4.76 10.96
C ALA A 207 4.36 -5.01 9.77
N LEU A 208 5.32 -5.93 9.91
CA LEU A 208 6.26 -6.29 8.85
C LEU A 208 5.54 -6.82 7.60
N GLN A 209 4.61 -7.76 7.77
CA GLN A 209 3.84 -8.32 6.65
C GLN A 209 3.00 -7.26 5.91
N ALA A 210 2.37 -6.34 6.64
CA ALA A 210 1.63 -5.23 6.05
C ALA A 210 2.55 -4.28 5.29
N LEU A 211 3.72 -3.96 5.83
CA LEU A 211 4.73 -3.11 5.17
C LEU A 211 5.36 -3.76 3.94
N GLU A 212 5.59 -5.07 3.96
CA GLU A 212 6.03 -5.80 2.77
C GLU A 212 4.98 -5.81 1.66
N SER A 213 3.70 -5.88 2.03
CA SER A 213 2.59 -5.80 1.09
C SER A 213 2.46 -4.38 0.51
N ALA A 214 2.60 -3.35 1.36
CA ALA A 214 2.70 -1.95 0.91
C ALA A 214 3.89 -1.75 -0.05
N ARG A 215 5.05 -2.35 0.24
CA ARG A 215 6.24 -2.33 -0.62
C ARG A 215 5.96 -2.95 -1.99
N LYS A 216 5.37 -4.15 -2.05
CA LYS A 216 5.03 -4.84 -3.30
C LYS A 216 4.08 -4.03 -4.19
N ILE A 217 3.25 -3.20 -3.58
CA ILE A 217 2.28 -2.34 -4.27
C ILE A 217 2.90 -0.97 -4.63
N SER A 218 3.80 -0.45 -3.79
CA SER A 218 4.48 0.86 -3.94
C SER A 218 5.73 0.84 -4.85
N THR A 219 6.19 -0.33 -5.27
CA THR A 219 7.12 -0.48 -6.43
C THR A 219 6.58 0.21 -7.68
N GLN A 220 5.27 0.51 -7.73
CA GLN A 220 4.70 1.53 -8.59
C GLN A 220 4.81 2.93 -7.94
N LYS A 221 6.03 3.50 -7.94
CA LYS A 221 6.36 4.95 -7.85
C LYS A 221 6.24 5.73 -6.50
N CYS A 222 6.32 5.13 -5.31
CA CYS A 222 6.48 5.92 -4.05
C CYS A 222 7.61 5.42 -3.12
N PHE A 223 8.86 5.48 -3.59
CA PHE A 223 10.03 5.00 -2.83
C PHE A 223 10.38 5.83 -1.58
N VAL A 224 10.05 7.12 -1.55
CA VAL A 224 10.41 8.04 -0.44
C VAL A 224 9.58 7.76 0.81
N ASP A 225 8.27 7.50 0.64
CA ASP A 225 7.36 7.19 1.75
C ASP A 225 7.73 5.85 2.43
N GLY A 226 8.22 4.89 1.64
CA GLY A 226 8.69 3.60 2.15
C GLY A 226 9.91 3.72 3.07
N GLU A 227 10.87 4.59 2.72
CA GLU A 227 12.07 4.80 3.54
C GLU A 227 11.74 5.51 4.86
N ILE A 228 10.83 6.50 4.85
CA ILE A 228 10.37 7.18 6.07
C ILE A 228 9.79 6.18 7.06
N VAL A 229 8.99 5.22 6.59
CA VAL A 229 8.37 4.21 7.45
C VAL A 229 9.39 3.18 7.94
N VAL A 230 10.34 2.77 7.12
CA VAL A 230 11.42 1.87 7.58
C VAL A 230 12.30 2.58 8.63
N ASN A 231 12.63 3.86 8.44
CA ASN A 231 13.34 4.64 9.45
C ASN A 231 12.54 4.75 10.75
N ALA A 232 11.24 5.06 10.65
CA ALA A 232 10.35 5.07 11.80
C ALA A 232 10.26 3.69 12.48
N ALA A 233 10.38 2.57 11.77
CA ALA A 233 10.42 1.24 12.35
C ALA A 233 11.78 0.91 13.00
N LEU A 234 12.89 1.37 12.42
CA LEU A 234 14.24 1.22 12.96
C LEU A 234 14.40 1.96 14.29
N ASP A 235 13.84 3.16 14.41
CA ASP A 235 13.83 3.93 15.67
C ASP A 235 13.08 3.23 16.80
N GLN A 236 12.26 2.23 16.46
CA GLN A 236 11.33 1.55 17.36
C GLN A 236 11.72 0.10 17.65
N THR A 237 12.65 -0.45 16.89
CA THR A 237 13.10 -1.84 17.02
C THR A 237 14.38 -1.92 17.85
N GLY A 238 14.45 -2.92 18.72
CA GLY A 238 15.67 -3.21 19.47
C GLY A 238 16.79 -3.60 18.49
N LYS A 239 18.04 -3.29 18.86
CA LYS A 239 19.26 -3.49 18.03
C LYS A 239 19.34 -4.90 17.38
N TRP A 240 18.74 -5.90 18.01
CA TRP A 240 18.80 -7.30 17.62
C TRP A 240 17.75 -7.73 16.56
N ASP A 241 16.71 -6.92 16.33
CA ASP A 241 15.63 -7.22 15.35
C ASP A 241 15.74 -6.34 14.08
N GLN A 242 16.80 -5.53 13.97
CA GLN A 242 16.94 -4.53 12.90
C GLN A 242 17.40 -5.11 11.55
N GLY A 243 17.81 -6.38 11.49
CA GLY A 243 18.47 -6.97 10.33
C GLY A 243 17.64 -6.91 9.04
N GLU A 244 16.41 -7.42 9.08
CA GLU A 244 15.49 -7.44 7.93
C GLU A 244 15.01 -6.04 7.53
N LEU A 245 14.87 -5.15 8.52
CA LEU A 245 14.48 -3.75 8.28
C LEU A 245 15.59 -2.98 7.58
N LEU A 246 16.84 -3.14 8.00
CA LEU A 246 18.00 -2.53 7.34
C LEU A 246 18.20 -3.09 5.93
N HIS A 247 17.98 -4.39 5.72
CA HIS A 247 18.00 -5.00 4.39
C HIS A 247 16.96 -4.37 3.48
N THR A 248 15.72 -4.22 3.98
CA THR A 248 14.63 -3.58 3.25
C THR A 248 14.93 -2.12 2.92
N LYS A 249 15.49 -1.36 3.89
CA LYS A 249 15.94 0.03 3.68
C LYS A 249 16.96 0.12 2.56
N ALA A 250 17.98 -0.73 2.56
CA ALA A 250 19.05 -0.68 1.58
C ALA A 250 18.54 -1.02 0.16
N LYS A 251 17.59 -1.96 0.02
CA LYS A 251 16.89 -2.23 -1.25
C LYS A 251 16.08 -1.03 -1.75
N LEU A 252 15.40 -0.31 -0.85
CA LEU A 252 14.68 0.91 -1.19
C LEU A 252 15.62 2.01 -1.69
N GLN A 253 16.73 2.26 -0.98
CA GLN A 253 17.74 3.23 -1.39
C GLN A 253 18.37 2.87 -2.75
N THR A 254 18.59 1.59 -3.00
CA THR A 254 19.07 1.09 -4.30
C THR A 254 18.07 1.41 -5.42
N ALA A 255 16.77 1.19 -5.17
CA ALA A 255 15.70 1.49 -6.13
C ALA A 255 15.52 3.00 -6.36
N GLN A 256 15.80 3.84 -5.35
CA GLN A 256 15.82 5.30 -5.46
C GLN A 256 17.04 5.83 -6.24
N GLY A 257 18.10 5.02 -6.37
CA GLY A 257 19.37 5.45 -6.96
C GLY A 257 20.37 6.04 -5.97
N GLU A 258 20.05 6.06 -4.67
CA GLU A 258 20.93 6.51 -3.58
C GLU A 258 21.94 5.42 -3.19
N LEU A 259 22.81 5.07 -4.15
CA LEU A 259 23.72 3.92 -4.04
C LEU A 259 24.71 4.04 -2.88
N LYS A 260 25.13 5.25 -2.51
CA LYS A 260 26.09 5.48 -1.42
C LYS A 260 25.46 5.17 -0.05
N SER A 261 24.26 5.68 0.19
CA SER A 261 23.51 5.42 1.43
C SER A 261 23.13 3.93 1.55
N ALA A 262 22.85 3.27 0.43
CA ALA A 262 22.60 1.83 0.42
C ALA A 262 23.83 1.04 0.90
N VAL A 263 25.03 1.38 0.43
CA VAL A 263 26.30 0.74 0.87
C VAL A 263 26.55 0.97 2.36
N GLU A 264 26.28 2.16 2.88
CA GLU A 264 26.40 2.45 4.32
C GLU A 264 25.42 1.59 5.15
N THR A 265 24.16 1.50 4.70
CA THR A 265 23.12 0.69 5.37
C THR A 265 23.47 -0.80 5.34
N TYR A 266 23.96 -1.33 4.22
CA TYR A 266 24.45 -2.72 4.15
C TYR A 266 25.68 -2.96 5.01
N SER A 267 26.58 -1.98 5.15
CA SER A 267 27.74 -2.07 6.03
C SER A 267 27.33 -2.13 7.51
N GLN A 268 26.32 -1.33 7.90
CA GLN A 268 25.71 -1.40 9.24
C GLN A 268 25.05 -2.76 9.49
N LEU A 269 24.34 -3.28 8.48
CA LEU A 269 23.72 -4.61 8.55
C LEU A 269 24.77 -5.71 8.75
N LEU A 270 25.86 -5.72 7.96
CA LEU A 270 26.94 -6.71 8.12
C LEU A 270 27.63 -6.61 9.49
N ALA A 271 27.82 -5.41 10.02
CA ALA A 271 28.39 -5.23 11.36
C ALA A 271 27.48 -5.83 12.45
N LEU A 272 26.15 -5.68 12.32
CA LEU A 272 25.19 -6.32 13.21
C LEU A 272 25.21 -7.85 13.08
N LEU A 273 25.33 -8.36 11.85
CA LEU A 273 25.37 -9.81 11.59
C LEU A 273 26.66 -10.49 12.08
N GLN A 274 27.77 -9.76 12.20
CA GLN A 274 29.00 -10.28 12.81
C GLN A 274 28.92 -10.37 14.34
N ASP A 275 28.14 -9.49 14.97
CA ASP A 275 27.93 -9.42 16.42
C ASP A 275 26.85 -10.42 16.88
N LEU A 276 25.80 -10.56 16.06
CA LEU A 276 24.79 -11.61 16.17
C LEU A 276 25.39 -12.93 15.71
N ARG A 277 25.73 -13.79 16.66
CA ARG A 277 26.22 -15.17 16.41
C ARG A 277 25.17 -16.11 15.78
N TYR A 278 24.22 -15.57 15.01
CA TYR A 278 23.24 -16.21 14.14
C TYR A 278 22.75 -15.17 13.10
N PRO A 279 23.09 -15.38 11.82
CA PRO A 279 22.06 -15.43 10.78
C PRO A 279 22.17 -16.73 9.96
N SER A 280 21.09 -17.11 9.26
CA SER A 280 21.17 -18.20 8.29
C SER A 280 22.19 -17.85 7.21
N ALA A 281 23.07 -18.79 6.88
CA ALA A 281 24.07 -18.63 5.83
C ALA A 281 23.48 -18.08 4.51
N SER A 282 22.22 -18.42 4.21
CA SER A 282 21.47 -17.92 3.07
C SER A 282 21.22 -16.40 3.12
N PHE A 283 20.90 -15.84 4.28
CA PHE A 283 20.62 -14.40 4.40
C PHE A 283 21.89 -13.56 4.28
N GLU A 284 23.00 -14.03 4.86
CA GLU A 284 24.31 -13.38 4.66
C GLU A 284 24.73 -13.41 3.18
N GLN A 285 24.50 -14.53 2.49
CA GLN A 285 24.79 -14.69 1.07
C GLN A 285 23.99 -13.71 0.19
N GLU A 286 22.69 -13.53 0.46
CA GLU A 286 21.84 -12.54 -0.24
C GLU A 286 22.41 -11.12 -0.09
N ILE A 287 22.87 -10.75 1.10
CA ILE A 287 23.45 -9.42 1.35
C ILE A 287 24.74 -9.22 0.55
N TRP A 288 25.61 -10.23 0.49
CA TRP A 288 26.83 -10.16 -0.34
C TRP A 288 26.50 -10.03 -1.84
N HIS A 289 25.43 -10.67 -2.32
CA HIS A 289 24.96 -10.51 -3.71
C HIS A 289 24.43 -9.09 -3.97
N ASP A 290 23.58 -8.57 -3.08
CA ASP A 290 23.02 -7.22 -3.17
C ASP A 290 24.14 -6.16 -3.17
N LEU A 291 25.15 -6.31 -2.29
CA LEU A 291 26.34 -5.45 -2.26
C LEU A 291 27.18 -5.55 -3.54
N ALA A 292 27.36 -6.77 -4.08
CA ALA A 292 28.08 -6.94 -5.33
C ALA A 292 27.38 -6.21 -6.49
N HIS A 293 26.04 -6.29 -6.60
CA HIS A 293 25.28 -5.53 -7.58
C HIS A 293 25.42 -4.01 -7.41
N LEU A 294 25.45 -3.53 -6.17
CA LEU A 294 25.71 -2.12 -5.86
C LEU A 294 27.10 -1.68 -6.31
N TYR A 295 28.15 -2.42 -5.95
CA TYR A 295 29.53 -2.10 -6.34
C TYR A 295 29.74 -2.17 -7.86
N ILE A 296 29.11 -3.14 -8.53
CA ILE A 296 29.08 -3.21 -10.00
C ILE A 296 28.43 -1.96 -10.58
N SER A 297 27.31 -1.50 -10.01
CA SER A 297 26.62 -0.28 -10.45
C SER A 297 27.45 0.98 -10.23
N LEU A 298 28.27 1.01 -9.17
CA LEU A 298 29.25 2.06 -8.88
C LEU A 298 30.57 1.94 -9.66
N SER A 299 30.73 0.92 -10.52
CA SER A 299 31.98 0.61 -11.23
C SER A 299 33.19 0.34 -10.32
N GLN A 300 32.94 -0.07 -9.07
CA GLN A 300 33.96 -0.46 -8.09
C GLN A 300 34.25 -1.95 -8.19
N TRP A 301 35.03 -2.33 -9.20
CA TRP A 301 35.25 -3.73 -9.57
C TRP A 301 35.90 -4.59 -8.48
N ARG A 302 36.89 -4.02 -7.76
CA ARG A 302 37.64 -4.73 -6.72
C ARG A 302 36.74 -5.10 -5.54
N ASP A 303 35.89 -4.17 -5.12
CA ASP A 303 34.99 -4.37 -3.98
C ASP A 303 33.89 -5.38 -4.33
N ALA A 304 33.40 -5.37 -5.58
CA ALA A 304 32.48 -6.38 -6.09
C ALA A 304 33.11 -7.80 -6.08
N GLU A 305 34.37 -7.94 -6.51
CA GLU A 305 35.09 -9.22 -6.46
C GLU A 305 35.26 -9.74 -5.04
N ILE A 306 35.53 -8.84 -4.08
CA ILE A 306 35.62 -9.20 -2.66
C ILE A 306 34.27 -9.73 -2.18
N CYS A 307 33.16 -9.05 -2.48
CA CYS A 307 31.82 -9.50 -2.10
C CYS A 307 31.49 -10.88 -2.67
N LEU A 308 31.81 -11.12 -3.95
CA LEU A 308 31.63 -12.42 -4.60
C LEU A 308 32.51 -13.51 -4.00
N SER A 309 33.74 -13.18 -3.58
CA SER A 309 34.63 -14.12 -2.90
C SER A 309 34.12 -14.52 -1.52
N LYS A 310 33.50 -13.58 -0.80
CA LYS A 310 32.85 -13.81 0.50
C LYS A 310 31.61 -14.69 0.35
N SER A 311 30.74 -14.38 -0.62
CA SER A 311 29.58 -15.23 -0.96
C SER A 311 30.03 -16.66 -1.33
N LYS A 312 31.09 -16.82 -2.14
CA LYS A 312 31.62 -18.14 -2.52
C LYS A 312 32.10 -18.97 -1.32
N ALA A 313 32.58 -18.33 -0.25
CA ALA A 313 33.02 -19.03 0.95
C ALA A 313 31.85 -19.58 1.78
N ILE A 314 30.65 -19.03 1.61
CA ILE A 314 29.42 -19.47 2.27
C ILE A 314 28.80 -20.61 1.48
N ASP A 315 28.54 -20.39 0.19
CA ASP A 315 28.06 -21.41 -0.73
C ASP A 315 28.79 -21.33 -2.07
N SER A 316 29.48 -22.42 -2.42
CA SER A 316 30.24 -22.52 -3.66
C SER A 316 29.35 -22.74 -4.89
N TYR A 317 28.15 -23.30 -4.72
CA TYR A 317 27.29 -23.82 -5.79
C TYR A 317 25.97 -23.05 -5.97
N SER A 318 25.97 -21.74 -5.72
CA SER A 318 24.81 -20.87 -6.01
C SER A 318 24.81 -20.37 -7.46
N ALA A 319 23.71 -20.63 -8.18
CA ALA A 319 23.45 -20.08 -9.51
C ALA A 319 23.40 -18.54 -9.51
N ASP A 320 22.78 -17.94 -8.48
CA ASP A 320 22.74 -16.48 -8.30
C ASP A 320 24.15 -15.87 -8.21
N ARG A 321 25.05 -16.47 -7.43
CA ARG A 321 26.43 -15.97 -7.31
C ARG A 321 27.15 -15.96 -8.66
N ILE A 322 27.03 -17.05 -9.41
CA ILE A 322 27.66 -17.17 -10.73
C ILE A 322 27.04 -16.17 -11.69
N HIS A 323 25.72 -15.98 -11.63
CA HIS A 323 25.03 -14.93 -12.37
C HIS A 323 25.60 -13.55 -12.07
N VAL A 324 25.74 -13.16 -10.80
CA VAL A 324 26.34 -11.86 -10.43
C VAL A 324 27.78 -11.73 -10.94
N THR A 325 28.54 -12.83 -10.97
CA THR A 325 29.89 -12.87 -11.56
C THR A 325 29.85 -12.60 -13.08
N GLY A 326 28.87 -13.18 -13.79
CA GLY A 326 28.64 -12.90 -15.21
C GLY A 326 28.26 -11.43 -15.45
N VAL A 327 27.42 -10.84 -14.60
CA VAL A 327 27.06 -9.41 -14.66
C VAL A 327 28.30 -8.52 -14.44
N LEU A 328 29.20 -8.89 -13.53
CA LEU A 328 30.47 -8.20 -13.32
C LEU A 328 31.33 -8.20 -14.60
N TYR A 329 31.48 -9.36 -15.25
CA TYR A 329 32.25 -9.46 -16.50
C TYR A 329 31.58 -8.73 -17.66
N GLU A 330 30.25 -8.77 -17.77
CA GLU A 330 29.50 -7.98 -18.75
C GLU A 330 29.79 -6.48 -18.58
N ARG A 331 29.77 -5.98 -17.35
CA ARG A 331 30.03 -4.56 -17.05
C ARG A 331 31.49 -4.15 -17.27
N LYS A 332 32.42 -5.10 -17.19
CA LYS A 332 33.82 -4.93 -17.61
C LYS A 332 34.05 -5.04 -19.12
N CYS A 333 33.01 -5.33 -19.90
CA CYS A 333 33.07 -5.61 -21.35
C CYS A 333 33.84 -6.90 -21.72
N LEU A 334 33.98 -7.84 -20.79
CA LEU A 334 34.54 -9.18 -21.02
C LEU A 334 33.43 -10.16 -21.42
N LEU A 335 32.96 -10.04 -22.67
CA LEU A 335 31.72 -10.69 -23.11
C LEU A 335 31.81 -12.23 -23.18
N LYS A 336 33.00 -12.78 -23.44
CA LYS A 336 33.20 -14.25 -23.52
C LYS A 336 33.12 -14.88 -22.15
N GLU A 337 33.85 -14.31 -21.20
CA GLU A 337 33.88 -14.71 -19.80
C GLU A 337 32.51 -14.54 -19.14
N ALA A 338 31.75 -13.50 -19.53
CA ALA A 338 30.39 -13.30 -19.07
C ALA A 338 29.42 -14.39 -19.59
N LEU A 339 29.53 -14.79 -20.86
CA LEU A 339 28.75 -15.89 -21.43
C LEU A 339 29.06 -17.23 -20.76
N GLU A 340 30.34 -17.53 -20.55
CA GLU A 340 30.77 -18.74 -19.84
C GLU A 340 30.21 -18.78 -18.41
N ALA A 341 30.25 -17.64 -17.71
CA ALA A 341 29.67 -17.54 -16.37
C ALA A 341 28.15 -17.75 -16.39
N PHE A 342 27.40 -17.11 -17.28
CA PHE A 342 25.95 -17.31 -17.34
C PHE A 342 25.58 -18.74 -17.74
N GLN A 343 26.32 -19.39 -18.63
CA GLN A 343 26.12 -20.79 -18.96
C GLN A 343 26.38 -21.68 -17.75
N ALA A 344 27.47 -21.45 -17.01
CA ALA A 344 27.77 -22.18 -15.78
C ALA A 344 26.67 -22.00 -14.71
N ALA A 345 25.99 -20.85 -14.67
CA ALA A 345 24.84 -20.65 -13.78
C ALA A 345 23.63 -21.51 -14.23
N LEU A 346 23.37 -21.60 -15.54
CA LEU A 346 22.30 -22.44 -16.10
C LEU A 346 22.59 -23.94 -15.99
N ASP A 347 23.87 -24.33 -15.98
CA ASP A 347 24.29 -25.71 -15.75
C ASP A 347 24.02 -26.16 -14.29
N ILE A 348 23.98 -25.21 -13.34
CA ILE A 348 23.58 -25.46 -11.95
C ILE A 348 22.06 -25.45 -11.82
N ASP A 349 21.42 -24.39 -12.32
CA ASP A 349 19.97 -24.21 -12.28
C ASP A 349 19.42 -23.84 -13.66
N PRO A 350 18.86 -24.82 -14.40
CA PRO A 350 18.29 -24.60 -15.73
C PRO A 350 17.09 -23.64 -15.75
N ASP A 351 16.38 -23.48 -14.62
CA ASP A 351 15.19 -22.63 -14.50
C ASP A 351 15.53 -21.21 -14.00
N HIS A 352 16.82 -20.88 -13.89
CA HIS A 352 17.29 -19.60 -13.38
C HIS A 352 17.05 -18.44 -14.37
N VAL A 353 15.87 -17.82 -14.27
CA VAL A 353 15.37 -16.73 -15.13
C VAL A 353 16.37 -15.59 -15.37
N PRO A 354 17.07 -15.02 -14.36
CA PRO A 354 18.03 -13.95 -14.58
C PRO A 354 19.14 -14.34 -15.57
N SER A 355 19.77 -15.51 -15.43
CA SER A 355 20.82 -15.95 -16.37
C SER A 355 20.30 -16.23 -17.76
N MET A 356 19.07 -16.73 -17.91
CA MET A 356 18.46 -16.94 -19.23
C MET A 356 18.31 -15.60 -19.96
N ILE A 357 17.79 -14.58 -19.27
CA ILE A 357 17.59 -13.23 -19.82
C ILE A 357 18.95 -12.58 -20.15
N SER A 358 19.92 -12.65 -19.23
CA SER A 358 21.25 -12.05 -19.44
C SER A 358 22.04 -12.74 -20.56
N THR A 359 21.95 -14.07 -20.68
CA THR A 359 22.56 -14.82 -21.79
C THR A 359 21.95 -14.40 -23.12
N ALA A 360 20.61 -14.30 -23.20
CA ALA A 360 19.92 -13.86 -24.41
C ALA A 360 20.31 -12.41 -24.80
N CYS A 361 20.45 -11.52 -23.82
CA CYS A 361 20.91 -10.14 -24.03
C CYS A 361 22.34 -10.11 -24.57
N LEU A 362 23.26 -10.89 -23.99
CA LEU A 362 24.65 -10.98 -24.45
C LEU A 362 24.77 -11.61 -25.84
N LEU A 363 24.04 -12.68 -26.12
CA LEU A 363 24.04 -13.32 -27.44
C LEU A 363 23.63 -12.32 -28.52
N ARG A 364 22.57 -11.53 -28.28
CA ARG A 364 22.15 -10.45 -29.20
C ARG A 364 23.27 -9.42 -29.45
N ARG A 365 24.14 -9.16 -28.47
CA ARG A 365 25.26 -8.19 -28.60
C ARG A 365 26.48 -8.78 -29.31
N VAL A 366 26.71 -10.08 -29.17
CA VAL A 366 27.91 -10.78 -29.68
C VAL A 366 27.68 -11.34 -31.09
N SER A 367 26.51 -11.91 -31.37
CA SER A 367 26.17 -12.42 -32.70
C SER A 367 25.40 -11.37 -33.49
N SER A 368 25.90 -11.02 -34.68
CA SER A 368 25.18 -10.20 -35.68
C SER A 368 24.02 -10.92 -36.37
N GLN A 369 23.57 -12.05 -35.83
CA GLN A 369 22.49 -12.89 -36.35
C GLN A 369 21.61 -13.30 -35.18
N CYS A 370 20.29 -13.11 -35.30
CA CYS A 370 19.33 -13.61 -34.32
C CYS A 370 19.29 -15.14 -34.34
N ASN A 371 20.07 -15.78 -33.47
CA ASN A 371 20.08 -17.23 -33.35
C ASN A 371 18.79 -17.72 -32.66
N ALA A 372 18.19 -18.80 -33.17
CA ALA A 372 17.03 -19.46 -32.55
C ALA A 372 17.27 -19.80 -31.06
N VAL A 373 18.54 -20.05 -30.69
CA VAL A 373 18.98 -20.24 -29.31
C VAL A 373 18.71 -19.00 -28.45
N ALA A 374 19.01 -17.80 -28.96
CA ALA A 374 18.81 -16.55 -28.22
C ALA A 374 17.33 -16.27 -27.92
N LYS A 375 16.40 -16.70 -28.77
CA LYS A 375 14.95 -16.61 -28.55
C LYS A 375 14.41 -17.69 -27.62
N SER A 376 14.98 -18.89 -27.67
CA SER A 376 14.55 -20.00 -26.81
C SER A 376 14.72 -19.66 -25.32
N LEU A 377 15.74 -18.86 -24.97
CA LEU A 377 16.05 -18.48 -23.60
C LEU A 377 14.98 -17.57 -22.96
N PRO A 378 14.55 -16.43 -23.54
CA PRO A 378 13.42 -15.66 -23.02
C PRO A 378 12.10 -16.42 -23.08
N MET A 379 11.87 -17.27 -24.07
CA MET A 379 10.65 -18.10 -24.13
C MET A 379 10.60 -19.10 -22.98
N ASN A 380 11.73 -19.75 -22.66
CA ASN A 380 11.81 -20.64 -21.52
C ASN A 380 11.69 -19.85 -20.19
N ALA A 381 12.28 -18.65 -20.10
CA ALA A 381 12.08 -17.77 -18.95
C ALA A 381 10.60 -17.42 -18.73
N LEU A 382 9.84 -17.19 -19.81
CA LEU A 382 8.39 -16.95 -19.76
C LEU A 382 7.55 -18.19 -19.43
N ARG A 383 8.11 -19.40 -19.59
CA ARG A 383 7.48 -20.64 -19.10
C ARG A 383 7.60 -20.76 -17.58
N VAL A 384 8.72 -20.30 -17.03
CA VAL A 384 8.97 -20.26 -15.58
C VAL A 384 8.20 -19.11 -14.93
N ASP A 385 8.36 -17.88 -15.44
CA ASP A 385 7.67 -16.68 -14.99
C ASP A 385 6.97 -15.96 -16.16
N ARG A 386 5.67 -16.25 -16.30
CA ARG A 386 4.83 -15.69 -17.36
C ARG A 386 4.68 -14.16 -17.29
N MET A 387 4.88 -13.56 -16.12
CA MET A 387 4.62 -12.16 -15.86
C MET A 387 5.90 -11.31 -15.92
N ASN A 388 7.04 -11.92 -16.25
CA ASN A 388 8.35 -11.25 -16.18
C ASN A 388 8.49 -10.12 -17.22
N PRO A 389 8.58 -8.84 -16.80
CA PRO A 389 8.66 -7.73 -17.74
C PRO A 389 9.96 -7.74 -18.53
N SER A 390 11.07 -8.13 -17.89
CA SER A 390 12.40 -8.17 -18.50
C SER A 390 12.49 -9.24 -19.60
N ALA A 391 11.82 -10.38 -19.42
CA ALA A 391 11.76 -11.43 -20.44
C ALA A 391 10.94 -10.96 -21.66
N TRP A 392 9.74 -10.38 -21.45
CA TRP A 392 8.92 -9.82 -22.53
C TRP A 392 9.64 -8.70 -23.29
N TYR A 393 10.34 -7.81 -22.58
CA TYR A 393 11.12 -6.75 -23.20
C TYR A 393 12.25 -7.29 -24.08
N ASN A 394 13.05 -8.23 -23.57
CA ASN A 394 14.16 -8.81 -24.33
C ASN A 394 13.69 -9.66 -25.51
N LEU A 395 12.57 -10.37 -25.38
CA LEU A 395 11.94 -11.08 -26.50
C LEU A 395 11.49 -10.10 -27.58
N GLY A 396 10.83 -9.00 -27.22
CA GLY A 396 10.43 -7.96 -28.17
C GLY A 396 11.62 -7.32 -28.90
N LEU A 397 12.75 -7.11 -28.20
CA LEU A 397 13.99 -6.64 -28.83
C LEU A 397 14.58 -7.64 -29.82
N LEU A 398 14.46 -8.95 -29.58
CA LEU A 398 14.91 -9.99 -30.50
C LEU A 398 14.03 -10.06 -31.76
N HIS A 399 12.72 -9.94 -31.62
CA HIS A 399 11.81 -9.85 -32.77
C HIS A 399 12.08 -8.60 -33.62
N LYS A 400 12.32 -7.44 -32.98
CA LYS A 400 12.71 -6.23 -33.71
C LYS A 400 13.99 -6.43 -34.56
N ALA A 401 14.98 -7.11 -34.01
CA ALA A 401 16.24 -7.36 -34.73
C ALA A 401 16.06 -8.30 -35.95
N GLU A 402 15.10 -9.23 -35.92
CA GLU A 402 14.77 -10.07 -37.07
C GLU A 402 14.01 -9.34 -38.18
N GLU A 403 13.23 -8.32 -37.83
CA GLU A 403 12.60 -7.44 -38.82
C GLU A 403 13.67 -6.69 -39.64
N GLU A 404 14.74 -6.24 -38.98
CA GLU A 404 15.90 -5.62 -39.64
C GLU A 404 16.64 -6.60 -40.57
N GLU A 405 16.53 -7.92 -40.31
CA GLU A 405 17.07 -9.01 -41.14
C GLU A 405 16.09 -9.48 -42.24
N GLY A 406 14.89 -8.88 -42.34
CA GLY A 406 13.91 -9.14 -43.42
C GLY A 406 12.84 -10.18 -43.12
N VAL A 407 12.69 -10.62 -41.88
CA VAL A 407 11.62 -11.54 -41.44
C VAL A 407 10.48 -10.73 -40.82
N SER A 408 9.26 -10.86 -41.36
CA SER A 408 8.07 -10.16 -40.86
C SER A 408 7.71 -10.64 -39.46
N SER A 409 8.17 -9.90 -38.44
CA SER A 409 8.02 -10.24 -37.01
C SER A 409 7.63 -9.04 -36.12
N MET A 410 7.11 -7.99 -36.75
CA MET A 410 6.78 -6.72 -36.10
C MET A 410 5.53 -6.83 -35.20
N GLU A 411 4.58 -7.68 -35.58
CA GLU A 411 3.34 -7.89 -34.79
C GLU A 411 3.67 -8.54 -33.44
N GLU A 412 4.54 -9.55 -33.42
CA GLU A 412 4.97 -10.21 -32.19
C GLU A 412 5.80 -9.29 -31.28
N ALA A 413 6.64 -8.43 -31.87
CA ALA A 413 7.40 -7.43 -31.10
C ALA A 413 6.48 -6.45 -30.37
N VAL A 414 5.43 -5.97 -31.06
CA VAL A 414 4.44 -5.06 -30.49
C VAL A 414 3.63 -5.73 -29.38
N GLU A 415 3.24 -7.00 -29.54
CA GLU A 415 2.59 -7.74 -28.46
C GLU A 415 3.49 -7.89 -27.24
N CYS A 416 4.75 -8.27 -27.42
CA CYS A 416 5.72 -8.39 -26.34
C CYS A 416 5.87 -7.07 -25.55
N TRP A 417 5.93 -5.93 -26.25
CA TRP A 417 6.02 -4.61 -25.60
C TRP A 417 4.72 -4.17 -24.94
N LYS A 418 3.55 -4.54 -25.47
CA LYS A 418 2.27 -4.34 -24.78
C LYS A 418 2.25 -5.09 -23.45
N PHE A 419 2.67 -6.35 -23.45
CA PHE A 419 2.82 -7.13 -22.22
C PHE A 419 3.84 -6.49 -21.28
N TYR A 420 5.01 -6.07 -21.77
CA TYR A 420 5.99 -5.35 -20.95
C TYR A 420 5.39 -4.10 -20.26
N ILE A 421 4.63 -3.27 -20.99
CA ILE A 421 4.02 -2.05 -20.44
C ILE A 421 2.95 -2.36 -19.39
N ILE A 422 2.16 -3.41 -19.58
CA ILE A 422 1.13 -3.83 -18.61
C ILE A 422 1.75 -4.29 -17.29
N HIS A 423 2.95 -4.87 -17.35
CA HIS A 423 3.62 -5.49 -16.21
C HIS A 423 4.73 -4.61 -15.61
N LYS A 424 4.93 -3.40 -16.13
CA LYS A 424 5.81 -2.35 -15.61
C LYS A 424 5.06 -1.44 -14.64
#